data_AF-A0ABD2JH16-F1
#
_entry.id   AF-A0ABD2JH16-F1
#
_cell.length_a   1.000
_cell.length_b   1.000
_cell.length_c   1.000
_cell.angle_alpha   90.00
_cell.angle_beta   90.00
_cell.angle_gamma   90.00
#
_symmetry.space_group_name_H-M   'P 1'
#
loop_
_entity.id
_entity.type
_entity.pdbx_description
1 polymer ?
#
loop_
_entity_poly.entity_id
_entity_poly.type
_entity_poly.pdbx_seq_one_letter_code
_entity_poly.pdbx_strand_id
1 'polypeptide(L)'
;MNKRSEVLRLYRRIIRLSKDWVAQEPTNTNEEQKYIREEAQKGFKAYKNEKDPEKISELLKEAEKRVEIACHYQIPYDRPFYLPPRSSFDVDSSSKSAKQRTLHRSPISSKFLPSAASRGNSSD
;
A
#
# COMPACT_ATOMS: atom_id res chain seq x y z
N MET A 1 -28.05 -20.77 2.28
CA MET A 1 -27.57 -19.47 2.81
C MET A 1 -27.86 -18.37 1.79
N ASN A 2 -28.43 -17.25 2.21
CA ASN A 2 -28.78 -16.15 1.29
C ASN A 2 -27.57 -15.22 1.10
N LYS A 3 -26.86 -15.32 -0.03
CA LYS A 3 -25.64 -14.55 -0.33
C LYS A 3 -25.82 -13.04 -0.21
N ARG A 4 -27.01 -12.53 -0.53
CA ARG A 4 -27.34 -11.11 -0.36
C ARG A 4 -27.20 -10.65 1.10
N SER A 5 -27.62 -11.49 2.05
CA SER A 5 -27.54 -11.16 3.48
C SER A 5 -26.09 -11.13 3.99
N GLU A 6 -25.24 -12.03 3.49
CA GLU A 6 -23.80 -12.08 3.80
C GLU A 6 -23.09 -10.81 3.29
N VAL A 7 -23.34 -10.44 2.03
CA VAL A 7 -22.80 -9.21 1.42
C VAL A 7 -23.18 -7.97 2.24
N LEU A 8 -24.46 -7.82 2.61
CA LEU A 8 -24.92 -6.68 3.40
C LEU A 8 -24.39 -6.69 4.84
N ARG A 9 -24.15 -7.87 5.43
CA ARG A 9 -23.52 -8.00 6.74
C ARG A 9 -22.06 -7.54 6.68
N LEU A 10 -21.31 -8.01 5.69
CA LEU A 10 -19.91 -7.60 5.50
C LEU A 10 -19.79 -6.11 5.23
N TYR A 11 -20.62 -5.56 4.33
CA TYR A 11 -20.64 -4.13 4.03
C TYR A 11 -20.87 -3.29 5.30
N ARG A 12 -21.89 -3.62 6.10
CA ARG A 12 -22.15 -2.91 7.36
C ARG A 12 -21.00 -3.03 8.35
N ARG A 13 -20.33 -4.18 8.41
CA ARG A 13 -19.14 -4.37 9.25
C ARG A 13 -18.01 -3.43 8.81
N ILE A 14 -17.75 -3.31 7.51
CA ILE A 14 -16.71 -2.42 6.97
C ILE A 14 -17.04 -0.95 7.27
N ILE A 15 -18.30 -0.54 7.11
CA ILE A 15 -18.71 0.84 7.44
C ILE A 15 -18.60 1.13 8.94
N ARG A 16 -18.83 0.16 9.82
CA ARG A 16 -18.59 0.31 11.26
C ARG A 16 -17.09 0.40 11.55
N LEU A 17 -16.29 -0.49 10.96
CA LEU A 17 -14.83 -0.43 11.04
C LEU A 17 -14.33 0.95 10.63
N SER A 18 -14.81 1.53 9.53
CA SER A 18 -14.41 2.88 9.09
C SER A 18 -14.77 4.00 10.07
N LYS A 19 -15.70 3.79 11.00
CA LYS A 19 -16.07 4.78 12.03
C LYS A 19 -15.24 4.59 13.30
N ASP A 20 -14.99 3.33 13.63
CA ASP A 20 -14.25 2.92 14.83
C ASP A 20 -12.73 2.90 14.59
N TRP A 21 -12.29 3.14 13.34
CA TRP A 21 -10.89 3.11 12.95
C TRP A 21 -10.10 4.25 13.59
N VAL A 22 -8.97 3.90 14.18
CA VAL A 22 -7.98 4.83 14.73
C VAL A 22 -6.68 4.56 14.01
N ALA A 23 -6.17 5.57 13.30
CA ALA A 23 -4.91 5.43 12.59
C ALA A 23 -3.75 5.32 13.58
N GLN A 24 -2.65 4.70 13.14
CA GLN A 24 -1.43 4.66 13.91
C GLN A 24 -0.88 6.07 14.19
N GLU A 25 -1.01 6.96 13.21
CA GLU A 25 -0.79 8.40 13.35
C GLU A 25 -2.13 9.12 13.49
N PRO A 26 -2.47 9.72 14.65
CA PRO A 26 -3.78 10.31 14.90
C PRO A 26 -4.19 11.36 13.85
N THR A 27 -3.22 12.08 13.27
CA THR A 27 -3.44 13.07 12.21
C THR A 27 -4.10 12.48 10.96
N ASN A 28 -3.84 11.21 10.68
CA ASN A 28 -4.30 10.54 9.46
C ASN A 28 -5.65 9.83 9.67
N THR A 29 -6.16 9.77 10.91
CA THR A 29 -7.39 9.04 11.25
C THR A 29 -8.55 9.42 10.35
N ASN A 30 -8.78 10.72 10.11
CA ASN A 30 -9.89 11.17 9.27
C ASN A 30 -9.72 10.72 7.81
N GLU A 31 -8.51 10.81 7.28
CA GLU A 31 -8.18 10.41 5.91
C GLU A 31 -8.32 8.90 5.72
N GLU A 32 -7.83 8.11 6.67
CA GLU A 32 -7.93 6.65 6.67
C GLU A 32 -9.38 6.17 6.80
N GLN A 33 -10.15 6.76 7.72
CA GLN A 33 -11.59 6.48 7.85
C GLN A 33 -12.34 6.77 6.55
N LYS A 34 -12.05 7.92 5.92
CA LYS A 34 -12.61 8.31 4.63
C LYS A 34 -12.23 7.31 3.54
N TYR A 35 -10.95 6.93 3.46
CA TYR A 35 -10.44 5.97 2.50
C TYR A 35 -11.14 4.61 2.60
N ILE A 36 -11.24 4.03 3.81
CA ILE A 36 -11.94 2.75 4.03
C ILE A 36 -13.38 2.82 3.52
N ARG A 37 -14.08 3.92 3.83
CA ARG A 37 -15.47 4.13 3.41
C ARG A 37 -15.59 4.21 1.89
N GLU A 38 -14.76 5.02 1.24
CA GLU A 38 -14.81 5.25 -0.20
C GLU A 38 -14.45 3.98 -0.99
N GLU A 39 -13.40 3.27 -0.59
CA GLU A 39 -13.01 2.01 -1.24
C GLU A 39 -14.07 0.93 -1.06
N ALA A 40 -14.68 0.82 0.13
CA ALA A 40 -15.81 -0.09 0.34
C ALA A 40 -16.99 0.27 -0.56
N GLN A 41 -17.38 1.54 -0.65
CA GLN A 41 -18.48 1.96 -1.53
C GLN A 41 -18.17 1.67 -3.00
N LYS A 42 -16.96 1.98 -3.45
CA LYS A 42 -16.49 1.74 -4.81
C LYS A 42 -16.49 0.27 -5.17
N GLY A 43 -15.90 -0.59 -4.32
CA GLY A 43 -15.85 -2.04 -4.54
C GLY A 43 -17.23 -2.67 -4.62
N PHE A 44 -18.11 -2.39 -3.66
CA PHE A 44 -19.47 -2.96 -3.65
C PHE A 44 -20.33 -2.42 -4.80
N LYS A 45 -20.12 -1.17 -5.22
CA LYS A 45 -20.82 -0.58 -6.38
C LYS A 45 -20.34 -1.19 -7.70
N ALA A 46 -19.05 -1.50 -7.83
CA ALA A 46 -18.48 -2.11 -9.04
C ALA A 46 -19.09 -3.48 -9.34
N TYR A 47 -19.29 -4.31 -8.30
CA TYR A 47 -19.83 -5.66 -8.43
C TYR A 47 -21.33 -5.78 -8.15
N LYS A 48 -22.08 -4.67 -8.11
CA LYS A 48 -23.50 -4.66 -7.74
C LYS A 48 -24.40 -5.53 -8.64
N ASN A 49 -23.98 -5.73 -9.89
CA ASN A 49 -24.73 -6.45 -10.92
C ASN A 49 -24.20 -7.89 -11.12
N GLU A 50 -23.22 -8.32 -10.32
CA GLU A 50 -22.70 -9.68 -10.37
C GLU A 50 -23.78 -10.67 -9.95
N LYS A 51 -23.96 -11.73 -10.75
CA LYS A 51 -25.01 -12.75 -10.53
C LYS A 51 -24.42 -14.13 -10.30
N ASP A 52 -23.15 -14.33 -10.63
CA ASP A 52 -22.48 -15.60 -10.43
C ASP A 52 -22.24 -15.84 -8.93
N PRO A 53 -22.87 -16.89 -8.33
CA PRO A 53 -22.71 -17.18 -6.91
C PRO A 53 -21.28 -17.56 -6.51
N GLU A 54 -20.50 -18.14 -7.41
CA GLU A 54 -19.10 -18.50 -7.15
C GLU A 54 -18.26 -17.23 -7.08
N LYS A 55 -18.38 -16.36 -8.08
CA LYS A 55 -17.71 -15.04 -8.11
C LYS A 55 -18.04 -14.19 -6.89
N ILE A 56 -19.31 -14.13 -6.48
CA ILE A 56 -19.73 -13.40 -5.27
C ILE A 56 -19.03 -13.97 -4.03
N SER A 57 -18.86 -15.30 -3.96
CA SER A 57 -18.20 -15.95 -2.83
C SER A 57 -16.70 -15.68 -2.79
N GLU A 58 -16.03 -15.63 -3.94
CA GLU A 58 -14.63 -15.22 -4.04
C GLU A 58 -14.44 -13.78 -3.58
N LEU A 59 -15.27 -12.85 -4.09
CA LEU A 59 -15.22 -11.44 -3.73
C LEU A 59 -15.47 -11.19 -2.23
N LEU A 60 -16.40 -11.95 -1.64
CA LEU A 60 -16.64 -11.92 -0.19
C LEU A 60 -15.39 -12.34 0.60
N LYS A 61 -14.78 -13.47 0.23
CA LYS A 61 -13.56 -13.96 0.89
C LYS A 61 -12.40 -12.97 0.76
N GLU A 62 -12.24 -12.37 -0.41
CA GLU A 62 -11.21 -11.37 -0.65
C GLU A 62 -11.43 -10.10 0.19
N ALA A 63 -12.67 -9.60 0.24
CA ALA A 63 -13.02 -8.46 1.09
C ALA A 63 -12.82 -8.75 2.58
N GLU A 64 -13.17 -9.95 3.06
CA GLU A 64 -12.91 -10.37 4.44
C GLU A 64 -11.41 -10.42 4.75
N LYS A 65 -10.62 -11.02 3.85
CA LYS A 65 -9.16 -11.06 3.97
C LYS A 65 -8.57 -9.66 4.04
N ARG A 66 -9.05 -8.73 3.22
CA ARG A 66 -8.58 -7.34 3.22
C ARG A 66 -8.89 -6.64 4.55
N VAL A 67 -10.08 -6.87 5.11
CA VAL A 67 -10.45 -6.36 6.45
C VAL A 67 -9.54 -6.93 7.53
N GLU A 68 -9.24 -8.22 7.48
CA GLU A 68 -8.38 -8.89 8.46
C GLU A 68 -6.93 -8.36 8.40
N ILE A 69 -6.37 -8.22 7.19
CA ILE A 69 -5.05 -7.62 6.98
C ILE A 69 -5.01 -6.20 7.51
N ALA A 70 -6.03 -5.38 7.20
CA ALA A 70 -6.10 -4.01 7.68
C ALA A 70 -6.10 -3.97 9.21
N CYS A 71 -6.95 -4.77 9.86
CA CYS A 71 -7.01 -4.81 11.33
C CYS A 71 -5.69 -5.30 11.96
N HIS A 72 -5.06 -6.31 11.37
CA HIS A 72 -3.83 -6.91 11.91
C HIS A 72 -2.63 -5.96 11.81
N TYR A 73 -2.49 -5.27 10.68
CA TYR A 73 -1.34 -4.39 10.44
C TYR A 73 -1.62 -2.91 10.71
N GLN A 74 -2.86 -2.52 11.01
CA GLN A 74 -3.29 -1.13 11.13
C GLN A 74 -2.99 -0.29 9.87
N ILE A 75 -3.13 -0.92 8.70
CA ILE A 75 -2.89 -0.28 7.40
C ILE A 75 -4.14 -0.47 6.53
N PRO A 76 -4.91 0.60 6.25
CA PRO A 76 -6.14 0.48 5.47
C PRO A 76 -5.89 0.46 3.95
N TYR A 77 -4.73 0.95 3.53
CA TYR A 77 -4.36 1.11 2.12
C TYR A 77 -3.95 -0.20 1.46
N ASP A 78 -4.12 -0.27 0.14
CA ASP A 78 -3.51 -1.32 -0.66
C ASP A 78 -1.99 -1.21 -0.57
N ARG A 79 -1.33 -2.31 -0.17
CA ARG A 79 0.13 -2.37 -0.18
C ARG A 79 0.61 -2.17 -1.61
N PRO A 80 1.47 -1.18 -1.89
CA PRO A 80 2.04 -1.02 -3.22
C PRO A 80 2.80 -2.28 -3.60
N PHE A 81 2.51 -2.79 -4.81
CA PHE A 81 3.23 -3.92 -5.37
C PHE A 81 4.62 -3.45 -5.82
N TYR A 82 5.64 -3.69 -4.99
CA TYR A 82 7.02 -3.39 -5.36
C TYR A 82 7.49 -4.40 -6.40
N LEU A 83 7.52 -3.96 -7.65
CA LEU A 83 8.25 -4.64 -8.70
C LEU A 83 9.74 -4.74 -8.32
N PRO A 84 10.38 -5.92 -8.49
CA PRO A 84 11.81 -6.05 -8.25
C PRO A 84 12.59 -4.96 -9.01
N PRO A 85 13.68 -4.40 -8.45
CA PRO A 85 14.41 -3.27 -9.04
C PRO A 85 14.84 -3.43 -10.51
N ARG A 86 14.78 -4.63 -11.08
CA ARG A 86 15.18 -4.94 -12.46
C ARG A 86 14.03 -5.03 -13.48
N SER A 87 12.77 -4.88 -13.09
CA SER A 87 11.64 -4.97 -14.03
C SER A 87 11.12 -3.62 -14.52
N SER A 88 11.72 -2.50 -14.10
CA SER A 88 11.40 -1.17 -14.64
C SER A 88 12.42 -0.77 -15.70
N PHE A 89 12.01 -0.81 -16.98
CA PHE A 89 12.79 -0.28 -18.09
C PHE A 89 12.36 1.16 -18.37
N ASP A 90 13.35 2.03 -18.61
CA ASP A 90 13.07 3.31 -19.26
C ASP A 90 12.93 3.04 -20.75
N VAL A 91 11.69 3.11 -21.23
CA VAL A 91 11.39 3.19 -22.65
C VAL A 91 11.14 4.66 -22.98
N ASP A 92 12.17 5.33 -23.48
CA ASP A 92 11.98 6.60 -24.20
C ASP A 92 11.23 6.27 -25.49
N SER A 93 10.05 6.87 -25.67
CA SER A 93 9.17 6.68 -26.84
C SER A 93 9.84 6.96 -28.19
N SER A 94 10.98 7.66 -28.20
CA SER A 94 11.78 7.95 -29.40
C SER A 94 12.84 6.88 -29.71
N SER A 95 13.18 6.01 -28.75
CA SER A 95 14.27 5.04 -28.88
C SER A 95 13.76 3.59 -28.84
N LYS A 96 14.21 2.74 -29.78
CA LYS A 96 13.88 1.30 -29.81
C LYS A 96 14.70 0.47 -28.80
N SER A 97 15.32 1.10 -27.81
CA SER A 97 16.27 0.46 -26.90
C SER A 97 15.87 0.70 -25.45
N ALA A 98 15.35 -0.34 -24.81
CA ALA A 98 15.04 -0.36 -23.38
C ALA A 98 16.35 -0.46 -22.57
N LYS A 99 16.63 0.54 -21.73
CA LYS A 99 17.75 0.49 -20.78
C LYS A 99 17.23 0.34 -19.37
N GLN A 100 17.90 -0.50 -18.57
CA GLN A 100 17.53 -0.74 -17.19
C GLN A 100 17.75 0.55 -16.37
N ARG A 101 16.76 0.94 -15.57
CA ARG A 101 16.86 2.09 -14.66
C ARG A 101 17.90 1.81 -13.57
N THR A 102 19.07 2.44 -13.64
CA THR A 102 19.98 2.47 -12.50
C THR A 102 19.49 3.52 -11.52
N LEU A 103 18.93 3.11 -10.38
CA LEU A 103 18.65 4.03 -9.27
C LEU A 103 20.00 4.58 -8.80
N HIS A 104 20.31 5.81 -9.18
CA HIS A 104 21.48 6.51 -8.70
C HIS A 104 21.30 6.74 -7.20
N ARG A 105 21.91 5.86 -6.38
CA ARG A 105 22.04 6.10 -4.95
C ARG A 105 22.87 7.37 -4.80
N SER A 106 22.22 8.49 -4.49
CA SER A 106 22.90 9.75 -4.27
C SER A 106 24.01 9.57 -3.21
N PRO A 107 25.21 10.15 -3.41
CA PRO A 107 26.27 10.06 -2.43
C PRO A 107 25.80 10.72 -1.13
N ILE A 108 26.07 10.07 0.00
CA ILE A 108 25.86 10.64 1.33
C ILE A 108 26.57 12.00 1.37
N SER A 109 25.83 13.05 1.71
CA SER A 109 26.33 14.43 1.80
C SER A 109 27.55 14.48 2.72
N SER A 110 28.69 14.95 2.21
CA SER A 110 30.00 15.00 2.89
C SER A 110 30.10 16.03 4.02
N LYS A 111 28.98 16.49 4.61
CA LYS A 111 29.00 17.58 5.59
C LYS A 111 29.29 17.16 7.04
N PHE A 112 29.57 15.88 7.30
CA PHE A 112 29.97 15.42 8.64
C PHE A 112 31.16 14.47 8.56
N LEU A 113 32.37 15.05 8.47
CA LEU A 113 33.60 14.38 8.86
C LEU A 113 34.19 15.19 10.03
N PRO A 114 34.34 14.60 11.24
CA PRO A 114 35.05 15.26 12.32
C PRO A 114 36.55 15.32 12.00
N SER A 115 37.14 16.49 12.21
CA SER A 115 38.59 16.75 12.07
C SER A 115 39.39 15.79 12.93
N ALA A 116 40.09 14.85 12.29
CA ALA A 116 40.96 13.88 12.95
C ALA A 116 42.41 14.39 12.96
N ALA A 117 42.85 14.72 14.17
CA ALA A 117 44.21 14.90 14.68
C ALA A 117 45.39 14.53 13.74
N SER A 118 46.21 15.53 13.43
CA SER A 118 47.62 15.34 13.06
C SER A 118 48.40 14.83 14.28
N ARG A 119 48.72 13.52 14.28
CA ARG A 119 49.79 12.94 15.09
C ARG A 119 51.03 12.83 14.21
N GLY A 120 52.15 13.30 14.72
CA GLY A 120 53.44 13.30 14.05
C GLY A 120 53.96 11.90 13.75
N ASN A 121 54.95 11.86 12.86
CA ASN A 121 55.94 10.80 12.85
C ASN A 121 57.28 11.37 12.41
N SER A 122 58.27 11.14 13.27
CA SER A 122 59.70 11.39 13.13
C SER A 122 60.38 10.27 12.33
N SER A 123 61.69 10.47 12.09
CA SER A 123 62.72 9.54 11.55
C SER A 123 62.87 9.63 10.03
N ASP A 124 64.07 9.76 9.45
CA ASP A 124 65.46 9.76 9.91
C ASP A 124 66.28 10.52 8.86
#